data_AF-A0A9E7PMM6-F1
#
_entry.id   AF-A0A9E7PMM6-F1
#
_cell.length_a   1.000
_cell.length_b   1.000
_cell.length_c   1.000
_cell.angle_alpha   90.00
_cell.angle_beta   90.00
_cell.angle_gamma   90.00
#
_symmetry.space_group_name_H-M   'P 1'
#
loop_
_entity.id
_entity.type
_entity.pdbx_description
1 polymer ?
#
loop_
_entity_poly.entity_id
_entity_poly.type
_entity_poly.pdbx_seq_one_letter_code
_entity_poly.pdbx_strand_id
1 'polypeptide(L)'
;MNIRSIATILIVAILIICAIVLITGTGTLSGTDSKTASGNTPGETSGTGLEGVSGSTSGSNNNMPGNVLQSGNTGMQEPQILPASYDLRDVNGKCYITPVKTQTGTLPDGQPDTSKAVGTCWAFSACAALESSLLKQGIVSGPDSPAANLSVWHMGNWNGYNHPVYIYNNAYMPNSTLSIGYTETEPVIRGWGGDHRYATDYLISGKGPVLNHYAPFPLDDMQEKKELTKPPEKLPVSYMLRETVDLSRPEYATDGDFRKAVKEAVIKYGALVSFMYTHPSIYPGFEETPIFNRTSGDYYFNGTGDGILPASLNHAVTITGWDDNRVIPGASEPGAWLIKNSAGTNFGNDGYIWISYADEMFLKGYCMAVAFIADSGEGYDTTHHYETHAGALSDTATEPYEISWDYLSDGFAAENKDSWACARFTAEEDADLGAVGFMTLNKNETVMIDVYGGWDESDNQPDTDRLLLSDNTEIPEKGYHLIDLSRQVSLKKGEEFIIALGFKAKGDTAEITEPLVYVTDDAPQTGKTFRLTPGIVNEKDRWEDYAGLHNGSIFYVQGFMASPD
;
A
#
# COMPACT_ATOMS: atom_id res chain seq x y z
N MET A 1 7.57 34.39 -35.37
CA MET A 1 6.32 33.89 -34.76
C MET A 1 5.75 32.83 -35.67
N ASN A 2 5.83 31.57 -35.26
CA ASN A 2 5.52 30.41 -36.10
C ASN A 2 4.13 29.84 -35.74
N ILE A 3 3.33 29.57 -36.76
CA ILE A 3 1.90 29.23 -36.71
C ILE A 3 1.60 27.84 -36.10
N ARG A 4 2.60 27.12 -35.59
CA ARG A 4 2.43 25.78 -34.97
C ARG A 4 2.06 25.78 -33.48
N SER A 5 2.18 26.91 -32.78
CA SER A 5 1.85 26.97 -31.32
C SER A 5 0.37 27.22 -31.00
N ILE A 6 -0.47 27.50 -32.01
CA ILE A 6 -1.91 27.78 -31.80
C ILE A 6 -2.76 26.52 -31.97
N ALA A 7 -2.27 25.49 -32.68
CA ALA A 7 -3.01 24.25 -32.90
C ALA A 7 -3.04 23.32 -31.68
N THR A 8 -1.96 23.31 -30.86
CA THR A 8 -1.88 22.44 -29.66
C THR A 8 -2.76 22.95 -28.51
N ILE A 9 -2.96 24.27 -28.42
CA ILE A 9 -3.84 24.87 -27.39
C ILE A 9 -5.32 24.61 -27.70
N LEU A 10 -5.69 24.42 -28.97
CA LEU A 10 -7.09 24.17 -29.35
C LEU A 10 -7.54 22.72 -29.11
N ILE A 11 -6.63 21.73 -29.13
CA ILE A 11 -6.96 20.31 -28.94
C ILE A 11 -7.17 19.97 -27.45
N VAL A 12 -6.43 20.62 -26.54
CA VAL A 12 -6.61 20.46 -25.08
C VAL A 12 -7.92 21.12 -24.60
N ALA A 13 -8.35 22.21 -25.24
CA ALA A 13 -9.62 22.86 -24.90
C ALA A 13 -10.87 22.07 -25.38
N ILE A 14 -10.75 21.24 -26.43
CA ILE A 14 -11.88 20.47 -26.97
C ILE A 14 -12.15 19.20 -26.17
N LEU A 15 -11.13 18.58 -25.56
CA LEU A 15 -11.31 17.43 -24.66
C LEU A 15 -11.96 17.80 -23.31
N ILE A 16 -11.78 19.03 -22.85
CA ILE A 16 -12.38 19.52 -21.59
C ILE A 16 -13.86 19.93 -21.75
N ILE A 17 -14.31 20.25 -22.97
CA ILE A 17 -15.72 20.61 -23.23
C ILE A 17 -16.61 19.37 -23.42
N CYS A 18 -16.07 18.22 -23.83
CA CYS A 18 -16.85 16.98 -23.97
C CYS A 18 -17.24 16.32 -22.64
N ALA A 19 -16.54 16.61 -21.53
CA ALA A 19 -16.90 16.10 -20.21
C ALA A 19 -18.00 16.91 -19.48
N ILE A 20 -18.38 18.09 -20.00
CA ILE A 20 -19.34 19.01 -19.34
C ILE A 20 -20.76 18.95 -19.98
N VAL A 21 -20.97 18.26 -21.10
CA VAL A 21 -22.26 18.27 -21.83
C VAL A 21 -23.18 17.07 -21.53
N LEU A 22 -22.83 16.14 -20.63
CA LEU A 22 -23.71 15.01 -20.28
C LEU A 22 -24.63 15.23 -19.06
N ILE A 23 -24.71 16.45 -18.51
CA ILE A 23 -25.66 16.78 -17.44
C ILE A 23 -26.47 18.02 -17.80
N THR A 24 -27.34 17.93 -18.82
CA THR A 24 -28.57 18.75 -18.89
C THR A 24 -29.58 18.18 -19.90
N GLY A 25 -30.79 17.89 -19.42
CA GLY A 25 -32.01 17.67 -20.22
C GLY A 25 -32.33 16.20 -20.46
N THR A 26 -33.41 15.64 -19.93
CA THR A 26 -34.78 16.08 -20.24
C THR A 26 -35.74 15.74 -19.10
N GLY A 27 -36.38 16.77 -18.55
CA GLY A 27 -37.59 16.62 -17.74
C GLY A 27 -38.81 16.46 -18.64
N THR A 28 -39.67 15.49 -18.32
CA THR A 28 -41.08 15.51 -18.71
C THR A 28 -41.94 15.34 -17.46
N LEU A 29 -42.90 16.26 -17.34
CA LEU A 29 -43.88 16.37 -16.26
C LEU A 29 -45.06 15.42 -16.50
N SER A 30 -45.48 14.69 -15.47
CA SER A 30 -46.88 14.40 -15.04
C SER A 30 -46.85 13.19 -14.10
N GLY A 31 -47.67 13.03 -13.07
CA GLY A 31 -48.75 13.85 -12.54
C GLY A 31 -48.96 13.53 -11.05
N THR A 32 -49.91 14.26 -10.49
CA THR A 32 -50.38 14.29 -9.11
C THR A 32 -50.98 12.98 -8.60
N ASP A 33 -50.80 12.69 -7.30
CA ASP A 33 -51.83 12.25 -6.31
C ASP A 33 -51.09 11.80 -5.02
N SER A 34 -51.09 12.56 -3.92
CA SER A 34 -52.09 12.69 -2.84
C SER A 34 -52.28 11.46 -1.93
N LYS A 35 -52.02 11.68 -0.61
CA LYS A 35 -52.55 10.97 0.59
C LYS A 35 -51.99 9.54 0.81
N THR A 36 -51.62 9.05 2.00
CA THR A 36 -51.96 9.30 3.41
C THR A 36 -50.87 8.70 4.30
N ALA A 37 -50.51 9.37 5.40
CA ALA A 37 -49.77 8.79 6.51
C ALA A 37 -50.73 8.52 7.70
N SER A 38 -50.71 7.28 8.19
CA SER A 38 -51.21 6.81 9.48
C SER A 38 -50.31 5.62 9.82
N GLY A 39 -49.57 5.53 10.92
CA GLY A 39 -49.93 5.78 12.32
C GLY A 39 -49.80 4.44 13.06
N ASN A 40 -49.16 4.47 14.23
CA ASN A 40 -49.12 3.49 15.34
C ASN A 40 -47.89 2.57 15.50
N THR A 41 -47.05 2.94 16.47
CA THR A 41 -46.49 2.10 17.56
C THR A 41 -47.59 1.72 18.59
N PRO A 42 -47.32 1.00 19.72
CA PRO A 42 -46.18 0.16 20.12
C PRO A 42 -46.60 -1.23 20.68
N GLY A 43 -45.63 -2.08 21.00
CA GLY A 43 -45.84 -3.28 21.82
C GLY A 43 -44.57 -3.71 22.56
N GLU A 44 -44.36 -3.15 23.76
CA GLU A 44 -43.45 -3.68 24.78
C GLU A 44 -43.99 -5.01 25.31
N THR A 45 -43.11 -6.00 25.54
CA THR A 45 -43.22 -6.88 26.70
C THR A 45 -41.84 -7.31 27.17
N SER A 46 -41.65 -7.16 28.46
CA SER A 46 -40.52 -7.54 29.30
C SER A 46 -40.48 -9.06 29.54
N GLY A 47 -39.29 -9.62 29.67
CA GLY A 47 -39.05 -11.00 30.07
C GLY A 47 -37.72 -11.12 30.80
N THR A 48 -37.80 -11.26 32.11
CA THR A 48 -36.73 -11.31 33.10
C THR A 48 -35.99 -12.65 33.15
N GLY A 49 -34.68 -12.58 33.42
CA GLY A 49 -33.98 -13.45 34.37
C GLY A 49 -33.48 -14.81 33.87
N LEU A 50 -32.18 -15.07 34.06
CA LEU A 50 -31.70 -15.95 35.12
C LEU A 50 -30.16 -16.00 35.15
N GLU A 51 -29.63 -15.83 36.35
CA GLU A 51 -28.24 -16.09 36.74
C GLU A 51 -27.95 -17.61 36.72
N GLY A 52 -26.69 -17.96 36.46
CA GLY A 52 -26.19 -19.34 36.47
C GLY A 52 -24.70 -19.40 36.75
N VAL A 53 -24.39 -19.58 38.02
CA VAL A 53 -23.08 -19.58 38.69
C VAL A 53 -22.16 -20.78 38.34
N SER A 54 -20.87 -20.47 38.25
CA SER A 54 -19.64 -21.26 38.55
C SER A 54 -19.41 -22.69 38.01
N GLY A 55 -18.18 -22.90 37.54
CA GLY A 55 -17.51 -24.20 37.55
C GLY A 55 -16.06 -24.09 37.08
N SER A 56 -15.13 -23.88 38.02
CA SER A 56 -13.69 -24.03 37.79
C SER A 56 -13.28 -25.49 38.00
N THR A 57 -12.48 -26.06 37.09
CA THR A 57 -11.38 -27.00 37.39
C THR A 57 -10.53 -27.28 36.15
N SER A 58 -9.24 -26.94 36.27
CA SER A 58 -8.02 -27.64 35.81
C SER A 58 -7.92 -28.24 34.39
N GLY A 59 -6.86 -27.85 33.68
CA GLY A 59 -6.26 -28.64 32.61
C GLY A 59 -5.30 -27.86 31.74
N SER A 60 -4.06 -27.70 32.19
CA SER A 60 -2.95 -27.23 31.34
C SER A 60 -2.74 -28.19 30.18
N ASN A 61 -2.79 -27.70 28.94
CA ASN A 61 -2.12 -28.27 27.78
C ASN A 61 -1.98 -27.17 26.71
N ASN A 62 -0.77 -26.62 26.61
CA ASN A 62 -0.36 -25.77 25.50
C ASN A 62 -0.15 -26.68 24.28
N ASN A 63 -1.06 -26.61 23.33
CA ASN A 63 -0.86 -27.02 21.94
C ASN A 63 -1.92 -26.29 21.10
N MET A 64 -1.53 -25.21 20.43
CA MET A 64 -2.35 -24.61 19.38
C MET A 64 -1.94 -25.26 18.06
N PRO A 65 -2.84 -25.99 17.36
CA PRO A 65 -2.56 -26.47 16.02
C PRO A 65 -2.77 -25.33 15.01
N GLY A 66 -1.93 -25.31 13.98
CA GLY A 66 -2.07 -24.42 12.82
C GLY A 66 -3.44 -24.55 12.18
N ASN A 67 -4.08 -23.41 11.92
CA ASN A 67 -5.32 -23.36 11.17
C ASN A 67 -5.00 -23.52 9.68
N VAL A 68 -5.29 -24.71 9.17
CA VAL A 68 -5.58 -24.97 7.77
C VAL A 68 -6.74 -24.05 7.36
N LEU A 69 -6.50 -23.15 6.40
CA LEU A 69 -7.55 -22.40 5.72
C LEU A 69 -8.35 -23.40 4.88
N GLN A 70 -9.51 -23.82 5.38
CA GLN A 70 -10.46 -24.62 4.61
C GLN A 70 -11.48 -23.68 3.96
N SER A 71 -11.55 -23.77 2.63
CA SER A 71 -12.45 -23.03 1.76
C SER A 71 -13.92 -23.42 1.97
N GLY A 72 -14.81 -22.42 1.85
CA GLY A 72 -16.24 -22.63 1.59
C GLY A 72 -17.19 -22.30 2.73
N ASN A 73 -17.64 -21.04 2.82
CA ASN A 73 -19.03 -20.75 3.12
C ASN A 73 -19.44 -19.36 2.60
N THR A 74 -20.32 -19.31 1.60
CA THR A 74 -20.97 -18.10 1.06
C THR A 74 -22.12 -17.66 1.96
N GLY A 75 -21.87 -17.50 3.26
CA GLY A 75 -22.78 -16.83 4.18
C GLY A 75 -22.46 -15.35 4.21
N MET A 76 -23.44 -14.47 3.97
CA MET A 76 -23.30 -13.05 4.32
C MET A 76 -22.80 -12.97 5.77
N GLN A 77 -21.57 -12.48 5.97
CA GLN A 77 -21.08 -12.18 7.31
C GLN A 77 -22.07 -11.22 7.96
N GLU A 78 -22.53 -11.57 9.17
CA GLU A 78 -23.24 -10.63 10.03
C GLU A 78 -22.44 -9.32 10.09
N PRO A 79 -23.07 -8.14 9.93
CA PRO A 79 -22.34 -6.88 9.89
C PRO A 79 -21.57 -6.71 11.20
N GLN A 80 -20.24 -6.76 11.12
CA GLN A 80 -19.38 -6.49 12.26
C GLN A 80 -19.68 -5.06 12.74
N ILE A 81 -20.26 -4.94 13.93
CA ILE A 81 -20.48 -3.64 14.56
C ILE A 81 -19.11 -3.14 14.98
N LEU A 82 -18.57 -2.17 14.24
CA LEU A 82 -17.32 -1.51 14.59
C LEU A 82 -17.49 -0.72 15.89
N PRO A 83 -16.47 -0.68 16.76
CA PRO A 83 -16.53 0.15 17.96
C PRO A 83 -16.55 1.64 17.56
N ALA A 84 -17.22 2.45 18.37
CA ALA A 84 -17.28 3.90 18.16
C ALA A 84 -15.90 4.57 18.25
N SER A 85 -14.95 3.95 18.93
CA SER A 85 -13.56 4.40 19.00
C SER A 85 -12.62 3.21 19.05
N TYR A 86 -11.43 3.38 18.49
CA TYR A 86 -10.37 2.38 18.54
C TYR A 86 -9.02 3.10 18.52
N ASP A 87 -8.09 2.70 19.39
CA ASP A 87 -6.80 3.37 19.55
C ASP A 87 -5.69 2.32 19.68
N LEU A 88 -4.81 2.22 18.69
CA LEU A 88 -3.72 1.24 18.72
C LEU A 88 -2.72 1.49 19.85
N ARG A 89 -2.73 2.65 20.51
CA ARG A 89 -1.91 2.91 21.71
C ARG A 89 -2.41 2.14 22.93
N ASP A 90 -3.71 1.83 22.98
CA ASP A 90 -4.32 1.05 24.05
C ASP A 90 -5.55 0.28 23.54
N VAL A 91 -5.32 -0.96 23.11
CA VAL A 91 -6.37 -1.92 22.77
C VAL A 91 -6.47 -2.92 23.92
N ASN A 92 -7.38 -2.66 24.86
CA ASN A 92 -7.62 -3.49 26.04
C ASN A 92 -6.34 -3.74 26.89
N GLY A 93 -5.54 -2.70 27.12
CA GLY A 93 -4.31 -2.75 27.90
C GLY A 93 -3.08 -3.19 27.10
N LYS A 94 -3.20 -3.37 25.78
CA LYS A 94 -2.06 -3.72 24.90
C LYS A 94 -1.85 -2.65 23.83
N CYS A 95 -0.61 -2.20 23.71
CA CYS A 95 -0.17 -1.25 22.70
C CYS A 95 0.34 -1.98 21.45
N TYR A 96 -0.13 -1.53 20.28
CA TYR A 96 0.14 -2.08 18.96
C TYR A 96 0.76 -1.05 18.01
N ILE A 97 1.27 0.06 18.56
CA ILE A 97 1.96 1.08 17.79
C ILE A 97 3.25 1.48 18.51
N THR A 98 4.34 1.63 17.76
CA THR A 98 5.64 2.01 18.30
C THR A 98 5.67 3.49 18.72
N PRO A 99 6.66 3.95 19.50
CA PRO A 99 6.84 5.36 19.81
C PRO A 99 6.92 6.27 18.58
N VAL A 100 6.52 7.53 18.75
CA VAL A 100 6.66 8.56 17.70
C VAL A 100 8.13 8.85 17.46
N LYS A 101 8.54 8.83 16.18
CA LYS A 101 9.87 9.22 15.71
C LYS A 101 9.81 10.61 15.06
N THR A 102 10.96 11.17 14.71
CA THR A 102 11.04 12.48 14.04
C THR A 102 11.88 12.43 12.77
N GLN A 103 11.43 13.14 11.74
CA GLN A 103 12.15 13.43 10.50
C GLN A 103 12.68 14.87 10.46
N THR A 104 12.57 15.60 11.56
CA THR A 104 13.04 16.99 11.70
C THR A 104 14.03 17.11 12.84
N GLY A 105 14.94 18.08 12.73
CA GLY A 105 15.60 18.65 13.90
C GLY A 105 14.60 19.38 14.82
N THR A 106 15.12 20.00 15.87
CA THR A 106 14.34 20.70 16.89
C THR A 106 14.77 22.15 17.06
N LEU A 107 13.80 23.01 17.34
CA LEU A 107 13.96 24.37 17.83
C LEU A 107 14.45 24.36 19.29
N PRO A 108 14.93 25.51 19.84
CA PRO A 108 15.41 25.58 21.23
C PRO A 108 14.35 25.23 22.29
N ASP A 109 13.07 25.38 21.97
CA ASP A 109 11.93 25.01 22.82
C ASP A 109 11.48 23.55 22.65
N GLY A 110 12.20 22.77 21.82
CA GLY A 110 11.94 21.36 21.56
C GLY A 110 10.90 21.09 20.48
N GLN A 111 10.24 22.12 19.93
CA GLN A 111 9.31 21.96 18.81
C GLN A 111 10.03 21.58 17.50
N PRO A 112 9.35 20.97 16.50
CA PRO A 112 10.01 20.57 15.26
C PRO A 112 10.52 21.78 14.45
N ASP A 113 11.76 21.67 13.97
CA ASP A 113 12.41 22.63 13.08
C ASP A 113 12.39 22.10 11.64
N THR A 114 11.44 22.58 10.86
CA THR A 114 11.22 22.22 9.45
C THR A 114 12.39 22.61 8.54
N SER A 115 13.23 23.56 8.96
CA SER A 115 14.45 23.94 8.24
C SER A 115 15.56 22.89 8.37
N LYS A 116 15.36 21.88 9.23
CA LYS A 116 16.26 20.75 9.51
C LYS A 116 15.58 19.42 9.19
N ALA A 117 14.75 19.40 8.16
CA ALA A 117 14.00 18.23 7.72
C ALA A 117 14.55 17.67 6.39
N VAL A 118 14.36 16.36 6.21
CA VAL A 118 14.54 15.66 4.93
C VAL A 118 13.25 14.92 4.58
N GLY A 119 12.84 14.93 3.31
CA GLY A 119 11.56 14.37 2.87
C GLY A 119 11.51 12.84 2.96
N THR A 120 11.19 12.30 4.15
CA THR A 120 11.20 10.86 4.44
C THR A 120 9.90 10.38 5.08
N CYS A 121 8.86 11.21 5.08
CA CYS A 121 7.57 10.95 5.72
C CYS A 121 6.95 9.62 5.30
N TRP A 122 7.06 9.26 4.02
CA TRP A 122 6.56 8.01 3.45
C TRP A 122 7.24 6.79 4.08
N ALA A 123 8.56 6.83 4.27
CA ALA A 123 9.31 5.75 4.91
C ALA A 123 9.03 5.66 6.42
N PHE A 124 8.83 6.80 7.09
CA PHE A 124 8.34 6.81 8.48
C PHE A 124 6.97 6.15 8.60
N SER A 125 6.04 6.47 7.69
CA SER A 125 4.69 5.92 7.74
C SER A 125 4.68 4.42 7.43
N ALA A 126 5.40 3.98 6.38
CA ALA A 126 5.53 2.58 6.02
C ALA A 126 6.19 1.75 7.12
N CYS A 127 7.27 2.26 7.74
CA CYS A 127 7.88 1.61 8.91
C CYS A 127 6.87 1.50 10.06
N ALA A 128 6.14 2.57 10.39
CA ALA A 128 5.15 2.52 11.48
C ALA A 128 4.00 1.53 11.21
N ALA A 129 3.55 1.40 9.96
CA ALA A 129 2.55 0.42 9.55
C ALA A 129 3.09 -1.02 9.71
N LEU A 130 4.28 -1.30 9.19
CA LEU A 130 4.90 -2.63 9.29
C LEU A 130 5.25 -3.00 10.75
N GLU A 131 5.76 -2.05 11.54
CA GLU A 131 5.99 -2.20 12.97
C GLU A 131 4.70 -2.53 13.74
N SER A 132 3.60 -1.87 13.39
CA SER A 132 2.29 -2.15 13.98
C SER A 132 1.81 -3.55 13.63
N SER A 133 2.02 -3.99 12.38
CA SER A 133 1.72 -5.35 11.94
C SER A 133 2.51 -6.41 12.73
N LEU A 134 3.83 -6.20 12.91
CA LEU A 134 4.67 -7.08 13.75
C LEU A 134 4.12 -7.21 15.17
N LEU A 135 3.66 -6.10 15.78
CA LEU A 135 3.08 -6.09 17.12
C LEU A 135 1.71 -6.80 17.16
N LYS A 136 0.86 -6.57 16.15
CA LYS A 136 -0.48 -7.16 16.04
C LYS A 136 -0.43 -8.67 15.90
N GLN A 137 0.56 -9.17 15.15
CA GLN A 137 0.80 -10.59 14.96
C GLN A 137 1.55 -11.24 16.12
N GLY A 138 2.16 -10.45 17.00
CA GLY A 138 2.95 -10.96 18.13
C GLY A 138 4.33 -11.48 17.72
N ILE A 139 4.80 -11.15 16.51
CA ILE A 139 6.16 -11.47 16.03
C ILE A 139 7.20 -10.74 16.89
N VAL A 140 6.88 -9.55 17.37
CA VAL A 140 7.72 -8.78 18.31
C VAL A 140 7.03 -8.58 19.64
N SER A 141 7.84 -8.56 20.70
CA SER A 141 7.36 -8.65 22.09
C SER A 141 6.66 -7.40 22.63
N GLY A 142 6.86 -6.23 22.01
CA GLY A 142 6.28 -4.97 22.47
C GLY A 142 6.79 -3.74 21.72
N PRO A 143 6.09 -2.60 21.87
CA PRO A 143 6.30 -1.40 21.05
C PRO A 143 7.67 -0.72 21.27
N ASP A 144 8.28 -0.91 22.44
CA ASP A 144 9.60 -0.36 22.76
C ASP A 144 10.75 -1.34 22.47
N SER A 145 10.44 -2.52 21.91
CA SER A 145 11.46 -3.50 21.57
C SER A 145 12.35 -3.00 20.44
N PRO A 146 13.68 -3.16 20.51
CA PRO A 146 14.57 -2.90 19.37
C PRO A 146 14.19 -3.67 18.11
N ALA A 147 13.56 -4.84 18.25
CA ALA A 147 13.04 -5.65 17.15
C ALA A 147 11.82 -5.00 16.45
N ALA A 148 11.10 -4.11 17.15
CA ALA A 148 10.01 -3.32 16.60
C ALA A 148 10.46 -1.94 16.11
N ASN A 149 11.77 -1.66 16.04
CA ASN A 149 12.28 -0.35 15.65
C ASN A 149 12.99 -0.46 14.29
N LEU A 150 12.24 -0.25 13.21
CA LEU A 150 12.76 -0.33 11.84
C LEU A 150 13.53 0.93 11.45
N SER A 151 14.54 0.74 10.60
CA SER A 151 15.38 1.80 10.04
C SER A 151 14.66 2.50 8.90
N VAL A 152 14.12 3.68 9.23
CA VAL A 152 13.60 4.61 8.22
C VAL A 152 14.73 5.10 7.31
N TRP A 153 15.95 5.25 7.84
CA TRP A 153 17.09 5.74 7.08
C TRP A 153 17.50 4.76 5.98
N HIS A 154 17.51 3.45 6.26
CA HIS A 154 17.82 2.45 5.23
C HIS A 154 16.77 2.42 4.13
N MET A 155 15.48 2.32 4.50
CA MET A 155 14.37 2.34 3.54
C MET A 155 14.38 3.60 2.67
N GLY A 156 14.59 4.77 3.28
CA GLY A 156 14.61 6.06 2.58
C GLY A 156 15.76 6.23 1.59
N ASN A 157 16.83 5.43 1.71
CA ASN A 157 18.03 5.54 0.88
C ASN A 157 18.16 4.44 -0.18
N TRP A 158 17.51 3.28 0.01
CA TRP A 158 17.73 2.09 -0.82
C TRP A 158 16.47 1.59 -1.52
N ASN A 159 15.49 2.46 -1.74
CA ASN A 159 14.24 2.11 -2.44
C ASN A 159 14.34 2.05 -3.98
N GLY A 160 15.56 2.11 -4.54
CA GLY A 160 15.83 1.94 -5.98
C GLY A 160 15.57 3.19 -6.84
N TYR A 161 14.42 3.83 -6.67
CA TYR A 161 13.91 4.84 -7.63
C TYR A 161 13.98 6.28 -7.12
N ASN A 162 14.03 6.48 -5.80
CA ASN A 162 14.25 7.80 -5.22
C ASN A 162 15.71 7.94 -4.79
N HIS A 163 16.47 8.77 -5.51
CA HIS A 163 17.83 9.10 -5.09
C HIS A 163 17.80 10.08 -3.92
N PRO A 164 18.11 9.70 -2.68
CA PRO A 164 17.94 10.58 -1.52
C PRO A 164 18.65 11.92 -1.72
N VAL A 165 17.90 13.02 -1.63
CA VAL A 165 18.48 14.38 -1.68
C VAL A 165 18.60 14.95 -0.28
N TYR A 166 19.86 15.09 0.15
CA TYR A 166 20.28 15.53 1.47
C TYR A 166 20.28 17.05 1.66
N ILE A 167 19.65 17.80 0.75
CA ILE A 167 19.53 19.25 0.85
C ILE A 167 18.38 19.56 1.80
N TYR A 168 18.63 20.31 2.87
CA TYR A 168 17.60 20.74 3.83
C TYR A 168 16.50 21.58 3.20
N ASN A 169 15.27 21.46 3.70
CA ASN A 169 14.06 22.11 3.13
C ASN A 169 14.29 23.58 2.76
N ASN A 170 14.79 24.38 3.71
CA ASN A 170 14.97 25.82 3.51
C ASN A 170 16.07 26.19 2.50
N ALA A 171 17.03 25.29 2.24
CA ALA A 171 18.07 25.48 1.25
C ALA A 171 17.60 25.05 -0.15
N TYR A 172 16.77 24.02 -0.22
CA TYR A 172 16.17 23.53 -1.47
C TYR A 172 15.01 24.42 -1.94
N MET A 173 14.22 24.91 -0.98
CA MET A 173 12.99 25.67 -1.18
C MET A 173 12.99 26.99 -0.41
N PRO A 174 13.88 27.94 -0.73
CA PRO A 174 14.12 29.14 0.08
C PRO A 174 12.91 30.09 0.20
N ASN A 175 11.92 29.96 -0.69
CA ASN A 175 10.69 30.78 -0.71
C ASN A 175 9.41 29.96 -0.49
N SER A 176 9.52 28.67 -0.16
CA SER A 176 8.35 27.82 0.03
C SER A 176 7.76 28.01 1.42
N THR A 177 6.44 28.09 1.48
CA THR A 177 5.70 27.98 2.73
C THR A 177 5.56 26.52 3.18
N LEU A 178 5.83 25.55 2.31
CA LEU A 178 5.70 24.12 2.64
C LEU A 178 6.74 23.70 3.69
N SER A 179 6.23 23.23 4.82
CA SER A 179 7.03 23.02 6.01
C SER A 179 7.68 21.63 6.05
N ILE A 180 6.98 20.58 5.63
CA ILE A 180 7.52 19.22 5.43
C ILE A 180 6.75 18.60 4.28
N GLY A 181 7.44 18.12 3.23
CA GLY A 181 6.79 17.44 2.12
C GLY A 181 7.09 17.98 0.73
N TYR A 182 6.45 17.36 -0.27
CA TYR A 182 6.69 17.55 -1.71
C TYR A 182 6.22 18.91 -2.22
N THR A 183 6.92 19.41 -3.24
CA THR A 183 6.28 20.20 -4.30
C THR A 183 5.88 19.31 -5.45
N GLU A 184 4.70 19.57 -6.01
CA GLU A 184 4.12 18.87 -7.18
C GLU A 184 5.02 18.86 -8.42
N THR A 185 6.07 19.68 -8.49
CA THR A 185 6.74 19.96 -9.77
C THR A 185 7.92 19.06 -10.16
N GLU A 186 8.68 18.40 -9.27
CA GLU A 186 9.87 17.61 -9.68
C GLU A 186 10.38 16.55 -8.64
N PRO A 187 9.54 15.78 -7.91
CA PRO A 187 10.00 15.10 -6.69
C PRO A 187 10.83 13.82 -6.89
N VAL A 188 10.49 12.96 -7.86
CA VAL A 188 11.15 11.63 -8.02
C VAL A 188 12.51 11.75 -8.71
N ILE A 189 12.66 12.70 -9.64
CA ILE A 189 13.94 12.99 -10.32
C ILE A 189 14.96 13.62 -9.36
N ARG A 190 14.48 14.22 -8.26
CA ARG A 190 15.29 15.05 -7.37
C ARG A 190 15.26 14.60 -5.91
N GLY A 191 14.86 13.36 -5.63
CA GLY A 191 15.18 12.75 -4.34
C GLY A 191 14.41 13.18 -3.12
N TRP A 192 13.37 13.99 -3.30
CA TRP A 192 12.55 14.52 -2.21
C TRP A 192 11.25 13.72 -2.15
N GLY A 193 11.28 12.72 -1.26
CA GLY A 193 10.16 11.91 -0.83
C GLY A 193 9.95 10.58 -1.59
N GLY A 194 8.72 10.17 -1.82
CA GLY A 194 8.31 8.79 -1.98
C GLY A 194 6.83 8.49 -1.67
N ASP A 195 6.46 7.23 -1.86
CA ASP A 195 5.10 6.70 -1.87
C ASP A 195 5.12 5.28 -1.25
N HIS A 196 3.97 4.70 -0.91
CA HIS A 196 3.92 3.34 -0.34
C HIS A 196 4.48 2.31 -1.32
N ARG A 197 4.32 2.50 -2.63
CA ARG A 197 4.85 1.60 -3.67
C ARG A 197 6.37 1.46 -3.61
N TYR A 198 7.09 2.54 -3.30
CA TYR A 198 8.55 2.46 -3.09
C TYR A 198 8.92 1.68 -1.82
N ALA A 199 8.08 1.76 -0.78
CA ALA A 199 8.27 0.94 0.40
C ALA A 199 7.99 -0.54 0.10
N THR A 200 6.93 -0.83 -0.66
CA THR A 200 6.64 -2.19 -1.16
C THR A 200 7.81 -2.73 -1.98
N ASP A 201 8.27 -1.97 -2.98
CA ASP A 201 9.39 -2.36 -3.84
C ASP A 201 10.69 -2.64 -3.05
N TYR A 202 11.01 -1.77 -2.10
CA TYR A 202 12.14 -1.95 -1.18
C TYR A 202 12.05 -3.26 -0.37
N LEU A 203 10.84 -3.59 0.13
CA LEU A 203 10.63 -4.79 0.94
C LEU A 203 10.68 -6.07 0.08
N ILE A 204 10.02 -6.07 -1.08
CA ILE A 204 9.99 -7.25 -1.96
C ILE A 204 11.33 -7.49 -2.65
N SER A 205 12.17 -6.45 -2.84
CA SER A 205 13.55 -6.58 -3.34
C SER A 205 14.53 -7.23 -2.36
N GLY A 206 14.09 -7.66 -1.18
CA GLY A 206 14.97 -8.23 -0.15
C GLY A 206 15.99 -7.24 0.41
N LYS A 207 15.81 -5.92 0.20
CA LYS A 207 16.70 -4.88 0.75
C LYS A 207 16.38 -4.57 2.22
N GLY A 208 15.22 -5.02 2.71
CA GLY A 208 14.76 -4.77 4.06
C GLY A 208 13.58 -5.62 4.48
N PRO A 209 13.00 -5.34 5.66
CA PRO A 209 13.31 -4.23 6.54
C PRO A 209 14.56 -4.47 7.40
N VAL A 210 15.30 -3.38 7.64
CA VAL A 210 16.50 -3.34 8.47
C VAL A 210 16.14 -2.72 9.82
N LEU A 211 16.70 -3.21 10.93
CA LEU A 211 16.50 -2.60 12.25
C LEU A 211 17.27 -1.27 12.39
N ASN A 212 16.69 -0.31 13.10
CA ASN A 212 17.21 1.04 13.28
C ASN A 212 18.62 1.07 13.87
N HIS A 213 19.00 0.10 14.69
CA HIS A 213 20.35 0.07 15.27
C HIS A 213 21.45 -0.25 14.26
N TYR A 214 21.13 -0.81 13.08
CA TYR A 214 22.09 -1.00 11.99
C TYR A 214 22.27 0.25 11.13
N ALA A 215 21.19 1.03 10.96
CA ALA A 215 21.18 2.28 10.20
C ALA A 215 20.29 3.30 10.91
N PRO A 216 20.80 4.00 11.94
CA PRO A 216 20.01 4.97 12.69
C PRO A 216 19.71 6.20 11.82
N PHE A 217 18.54 6.82 12.05
CA PHE A 217 18.21 8.09 11.43
C PHE A 217 19.16 9.20 11.94
N PRO A 218 19.80 9.99 11.06
CA PRO A 218 20.94 10.86 11.42
C PRO A 218 20.49 12.20 12.05
N LEU A 219 19.72 12.15 13.14
CA LEU A 219 19.13 13.33 13.77
C LEU A 219 20.15 14.34 14.28
N ASP A 220 21.26 13.89 14.87
CA ASP A 220 22.30 14.80 15.39
C ASP A 220 22.95 15.60 14.25
N ASP A 221 23.20 14.94 13.12
CA ASP A 221 23.78 15.60 11.94
C ASP A 221 22.77 16.54 11.28
N MET A 222 21.49 16.18 11.25
CA MET A 222 20.40 17.08 10.82
C MET A 222 20.27 18.29 11.75
N GLN A 223 20.40 18.09 13.06
CA GLN A 223 20.32 19.15 14.06
C GLN A 223 21.40 20.22 13.85
N GLU A 224 22.59 19.78 13.46
CA GLU A 224 23.76 20.61 13.18
C GLU A 224 23.86 21.06 11.71
N LYS A 225 22.91 20.64 10.86
CA LYS A 225 22.90 20.87 9.40
C LYS A 225 24.18 20.41 8.69
N LYS A 226 24.72 19.27 9.10
CA LYS A 226 25.87 18.61 8.43
C LYS A 226 25.47 17.96 7.12
N GLU A 227 26.47 17.58 6.32
CA GLU A 227 26.28 16.70 5.17
C GLU A 227 25.84 15.31 5.66
N LEU A 228 24.74 14.78 5.09
CA LEU A 228 24.22 13.47 5.46
C LEU A 228 24.81 12.40 4.54
N THR A 229 25.08 11.24 5.10
CA THR A 229 25.64 10.09 4.35
C THR A 229 24.67 8.93 4.30
N LYS A 230 24.57 8.28 3.13
CA LYS A 230 23.80 7.04 2.98
C LYS A 230 24.31 5.95 3.92
N PRO A 231 23.42 5.12 4.50
CA PRO A 231 23.84 3.91 5.21
C PRO A 231 24.38 2.88 4.20
N PRO A 232 25.12 1.84 4.65
CA PRO A 232 25.44 0.70 3.79
C PRO A 232 24.18 0.07 3.19
N GLU A 233 24.28 -0.42 1.95
CA GLU A 233 23.17 -1.05 1.21
C GLU A 233 22.82 -2.44 1.74
N LYS A 234 23.86 -3.22 2.06
CA LYS A 234 23.71 -4.59 2.52
C LYS A 234 23.81 -4.61 4.03
N LEU A 235 22.65 -4.58 4.67
CA LEU A 235 22.50 -4.73 6.12
C LEU A 235 21.58 -5.91 6.43
N PRO A 236 21.62 -6.45 7.66
CA PRO A 236 20.78 -7.59 8.03
C PRO A 236 19.29 -7.27 7.88
N VAL A 237 18.61 -8.06 7.06
CA VAL A 237 17.15 -8.08 6.91
C VAL A 237 16.55 -8.94 8.01
N SER A 238 15.55 -8.41 8.71
CA SER A 238 15.02 -9.06 9.92
C SER A 238 13.65 -9.72 9.74
N TYR A 239 12.92 -9.35 8.70
CA TYR A 239 11.54 -9.78 8.44
C TYR A 239 11.29 -9.87 6.95
N MET A 240 10.14 -10.41 6.54
CA MET A 240 9.67 -10.37 5.15
C MET A 240 8.35 -9.61 5.06
N LEU A 241 7.95 -9.24 3.84
CA LEU A 241 6.62 -8.74 3.56
C LEU A 241 5.74 -9.90 3.10
N ARG A 242 4.63 -10.16 3.80
CA ARG A 242 3.66 -11.19 3.43
C ARG A 242 2.68 -10.66 2.38
N GLU A 243 2.15 -9.47 2.64
CA GLU A 243 1.08 -8.89 1.83
C GLU A 243 1.08 -7.38 1.98
N THR A 244 0.67 -6.66 0.94
CA THR A 244 0.13 -5.30 1.09
C THR A 244 -1.33 -5.28 0.75
N VAL A 245 -2.14 -4.59 1.55
CA VAL A 245 -3.55 -4.36 1.24
C VAL A 245 -3.73 -2.89 0.92
N ASP A 246 -4.00 -2.57 -0.34
CA ASP A 246 -4.20 -1.20 -0.82
C ASP A 246 -5.69 -0.90 -0.99
N LEU A 247 -6.23 -0.08 -0.08
CA LEU A 247 -7.60 0.40 -0.17
C LEU A 247 -7.61 1.78 -0.83
N SER A 248 -8.19 1.89 -2.03
CA SER A 248 -8.28 3.17 -2.74
C SER A 248 -9.70 3.73 -2.68
N ARG A 249 -9.85 5.00 -2.29
CA ARG A 249 -11.17 5.64 -2.15
C ARG A 249 -12.06 5.47 -3.40
N PRO A 250 -11.58 5.66 -4.65
CA PRO A 250 -12.44 5.55 -5.84
C PRO A 250 -13.15 4.19 -5.99
N GLU A 251 -12.65 3.13 -5.36
CA GLU A 251 -13.21 1.77 -5.42
C GLU A 251 -14.45 1.58 -4.52
N TYR A 252 -14.83 2.61 -3.76
CA TYR A 252 -15.95 2.57 -2.82
C TYR A 252 -17.06 3.52 -3.27
N ALA A 253 -18.32 3.08 -3.11
CA ALA A 253 -19.48 3.86 -3.53
C ALA A 253 -19.59 5.20 -2.77
N THR A 254 -19.29 5.18 -1.46
CA THR A 254 -19.35 6.37 -0.62
C THR A 254 -18.11 6.49 0.28
N ASP A 255 -17.88 7.71 0.78
CA ASP A 255 -16.85 7.95 1.80
C ASP A 255 -17.13 7.17 3.08
N GLY A 256 -18.40 6.89 3.39
CA GLY A 256 -18.80 6.08 4.53
C GLY A 256 -18.37 4.61 4.39
N ASP A 257 -18.52 4.04 3.19
CA ASP A 257 -18.09 2.67 2.89
C ASP A 257 -16.57 2.56 2.95
N PHE A 258 -15.86 3.53 2.37
CA PHE A 258 -14.41 3.58 2.46
C PHE A 258 -13.93 3.74 3.90
N ARG A 259 -14.54 4.65 4.67
CA ARG A 259 -14.25 4.84 6.10
C ARG A 259 -14.43 3.54 6.88
N LYS A 260 -15.49 2.77 6.60
CA LYS A 260 -15.72 1.45 7.22
C LYS A 260 -14.60 0.46 6.87
N ALA A 261 -14.22 0.35 5.60
CA ALA A 261 -13.14 -0.54 5.17
C ALA A 261 -11.79 -0.19 5.80
N VAL A 262 -11.46 1.11 5.89
CA VAL A 262 -10.24 1.58 6.56
C VAL A 262 -10.26 1.22 8.06
N LYS A 263 -11.39 1.38 8.76
CA LYS A 263 -11.51 0.95 10.17
C LYS A 263 -11.32 -0.55 10.35
N GLU A 264 -11.92 -1.36 9.46
CA GLU A 264 -11.77 -2.81 9.46
C GLU A 264 -10.30 -3.21 9.25
N ALA A 265 -9.62 -2.56 8.31
CA ALA A 265 -8.18 -2.77 8.08
C ALA A 265 -7.33 -2.36 9.30
N VAL A 266 -7.65 -1.26 9.99
CA VAL A 266 -6.95 -0.87 11.22
C VAL A 266 -7.10 -1.92 12.33
N ILE A 267 -8.30 -2.48 12.50
CA ILE A 267 -8.54 -3.56 13.47
C ILE A 267 -7.76 -4.82 13.08
N LYS A 268 -7.82 -5.19 11.79
CA LYS A 268 -7.29 -6.46 11.28
C LYS A 268 -5.76 -6.45 11.19
N TYR A 269 -5.18 -5.45 10.55
CA TYR A 269 -3.76 -5.43 10.17
C TYR A 269 -2.90 -4.51 11.05
N GLY A 270 -3.51 -3.62 11.83
CA GLY A 270 -2.78 -2.59 12.58
C GLY A 270 -2.74 -1.27 11.82
N ALA A 271 -1.70 -0.48 12.04
CA ALA A 271 -1.62 0.86 11.51
C ALA A 271 -1.47 0.88 9.97
N LEU A 272 -2.05 1.89 9.32
CA LEU A 272 -2.10 2.00 7.85
C LEU A 272 -1.37 3.26 7.37
N VAL A 273 -0.68 3.17 6.25
CA VAL A 273 -0.13 4.34 5.54
C VAL A 273 -1.26 5.10 4.87
N SER A 274 -1.28 6.41 4.99
CA SER A 274 -2.13 7.29 4.17
C SER A 274 -1.44 8.65 3.99
N PHE A 275 -2.09 9.56 3.27
CA PHE A 275 -1.52 10.83 2.88
C PHE A 275 -2.46 11.97 3.26
N MET A 276 -1.89 13.05 3.81
CA MET A 276 -2.63 14.25 4.15
C MET A 276 -2.07 15.46 3.41
N TYR A 277 -2.93 16.45 3.22
CA TYR A 277 -2.47 17.81 3.00
C TYR A 277 -1.99 18.37 4.34
N THR A 278 -0.75 18.84 4.36
CA THR A 278 -0.13 19.50 5.51
C THR A 278 -0.04 20.98 5.20
N HIS A 279 -0.94 21.76 5.81
CA HIS A 279 -0.90 23.22 5.73
C HIS A 279 0.29 23.78 6.54
N PRO A 280 1.01 24.81 6.06
CA PRO A 280 2.19 25.36 6.76
C PRO A 280 1.95 25.77 8.22
N SER A 281 0.75 26.27 8.52
CA SER A 281 0.37 26.74 9.87
C SER A 281 0.50 25.67 10.95
N ILE A 282 0.54 24.38 10.59
CA ILE A 282 0.64 23.31 11.58
C ILE A 282 1.98 23.31 12.31
N TYR A 283 3.03 23.88 11.71
CA TYR A 283 4.36 23.94 12.31
C TYR A 283 4.66 25.28 12.98
N PRO A 284 5.46 25.28 14.06
CA PRO A 284 5.95 26.51 14.67
C PRO A 284 6.73 27.38 13.69
N GLY A 285 6.69 28.70 13.89
CA GLY A 285 7.32 29.68 13.01
C GLY A 285 6.44 30.17 11.85
N PHE A 286 5.30 29.51 11.60
CA PHE A 286 4.27 29.97 10.66
C PHE A 286 3.08 30.60 11.40
N GLU A 287 2.32 31.44 10.70
CA GLU A 287 1.08 32.03 11.21
C GLU A 287 0.06 30.94 11.52
N GLU A 288 -0.56 31.00 12.70
CA GLU A 288 -1.59 30.03 13.09
C GLU A 288 -2.88 30.29 12.33
N THR A 289 -3.54 29.20 11.93
CA THR A 289 -4.85 29.25 11.27
C THR A 289 -5.81 28.30 11.99
N PRO A 290 -7.14 28.48 11.84
CA PRO A 290 -8.11 27.55 12.40
C PRO A 290 -8.03 26.10 11.89
N ILE A 291 -7.22 25.85 10.84
CA ILE A 291 -7.02 24.52 10.25
C ILE A 291 -6.39 23.56 11.27
N PHE A 292 -5.49 24.05 12.13
CA PHE A 292 -4.80 23.20 13.10
C PHE A 292 -4.66 23.85 14.47
N ASN A 293 -5.07 23.11 15.50
CA ASN A 293 -4.83 23.47 16.88
C ASN A 293 -3.55 22.79 17.39
N ARG A 294 -2.48 23.58 17.59
CA ARG A 294 -1.17 23.05 18.03
C ARG A 294 -1.17 22.39 19.41
N THR A 295 -2.17 22.67 20.26
CA THR A 295 -2.29 22.07 21.59
C THR A 295 -3.06 20.76 21.56
N SER A 296 -4.24 20.73 20.93
CA SER A 296 -5.07 19.52 20.89
C SER A 296 -4.71 18.56 19.76
N GLY A 297 -3.90 19.01 18.80
CA GLY A 297 -3.58 18.26 17.58
C GLY A 297 -4.77 18.14 16.61
N ASP A 298 -5.85 18.91 16.81
CA ASP A 298 -7.03 18.86 15.96
C ASP A 298 -6.75 19.49 14.59
N TYR A 299 -7.07 18.77 13.52
CA TYR A 299 -6.88 19.18 12.14
C TYR A 299 -8.19 19.09 11.35
N TYR A 300 -8.53 20.17 10.64
CA TYR A 300 -9.62 20.19 9.69
C TYR A 300 -9.37 21.20 8.58
N PHE A 301 -9.20 20.69 7.36
CA PHE A 301 -9.14 21.49 6.15
C PHE A 301 -10.48 21.40 5.38
N ASN A 302 -11.12 22.55 5.17
CA ASN A 302 -12.45 22.64 4.57
C ASN A 302 -12.45 22.89 3.05
N GLY A 303 -11.29 22.80 2.39
CA GLY A 303 -11.17 22.96 0.94
C GLY A 303 -11.28 24.41 0.42
N THR A 304 -11.46 25.41 1.28
CA THR A 304 -11.66 26.81 0.86
C THR A 304 -10.55 27.72 1.39
N GLY A 305 -10.09 28.68 0.58
CA GLY A 305 -9.31 29.83 1.06
C GLY A 305 -7.90 30.02 0.49
N ASP A 306 -7.25 28.96 -0.01
CA ASP A 306 -5.81 29.02 -0.29
C ASP A 306 -5.43 28.90 -1.78
N GLY A 307 -6.41 28.81 -2.69
CA GLY A 307 -6.13 28.61 -4.13
C GLY A 307 -5.42 27.29 -4.46
N ILE A 308 -5.39 26.37 -3.50
CA ILE A 308 -4.76 25.05 -3.58
C ILE A 308 -5.69 24.10 -4.34
N LEU A 309 -5.13 23.37 -5.30
CA LEU A 309 -5.89 22.44 -6.13
C LEU A 309 -6.30 21.20 -5.31
N PRO A 310 -7.48 20.61 -5.55
CA PRO A 310 -7.85 19.29 -5.05
C PRO A 310 -6.93 18.22 -5.66
N ALA A 311 -5.74 18.03 -5.06
CA ALA A 311 -4.76 16.97 -5.33
C ALA A 311 -3.44 17.15 -4.54
N SER A 312 -3.25 18.25 -3.80
CA SER A 312 -1.97 18.62 -3.18
C SER A 312 -1.59 17.84 -1.90
N LEU A 313 -1.86 16.53 -1.83
CA LEU A 313 -1.37 15.69 -0.73
C LEU A 313 0.17 15.74 -0.72
N ASN A 314 0.75 16.18 0.40
CA ASN A 314 2.17 16.51 0.47
C ASN A 314 2.91 15.80 1.60
N HIS A 315 2.19 15.05 2.45
CA HIS A 315 2.78 14.41 3.63
C HIS A 315 2.16 13.04 3.91
N ALA A 316 3.01 12.03 4.06
CA ALA A 316 2.58 10.69 4.44
C ALA A 316 2.53 10.54 5.96
N VAL A 317 1.46 9.93 6.45
CA VAL A 317 1.14 9.77 7.86
C VAL A 317 0.54 8.39 8.12
N THR A 318 0.45 7.97 9.38
CA THR A 318 -0.04 6.63 9.73
C THR A 318 -1.36 6.70 10.48
N ILE A 319 -2.39 6.03 9.96
CA ILE A 319 -3.69 5.87 10.63
C ILE A 319 -3.52 4.84 11.75
N THR A 320 -3.85 5.23 12.97
CA THR A 320 -3.66 4.40 14.17
C THR A 320 -4.93 4.19 14.99
N GLY A 321 -6.04 4.76 14.56
CA GLY A 321 -7.30 4.68 15.30
C GLY A 321 -8.33 5.71 14.85
N TRP A 322 -9.42 5.80 15.60
CA TRP A 322 -10.48 6.77 15.41
C TRP A 322 -11.31 6.98 16.67
N ASP A 323 -12.11 8.05 16.66
CA ASP A 323 -13.20 8.30 17.61
C ASP A 323 -14.36 8.98 16.87
N ASP A 324 -15.48 8.27 16.75
CA ASP A 324 -16.71 8.70 16.05
C ASP A 324 -17.43 9.86 16.76
N ASN A 325 -17.11 10.10 18.03
CA ASN A 325 -17.74 11.15 18.82
C ASN A 325 -16.84 12.38 19.00
N ARG A 326 -15.60 12.35 18.49
CA ARG A 326 -14.68 13.49 18.62
C ARG A 326 -15.21 14.69 17.85
N VAL A 327 -15.41 15.80 18.54
CA VAL A 327 -15.83 17.07 17.92
C VAL A 327 -14.59 17.90 17.58
N ILE A 328 -14.36 18.10 16.28
CA ILE A 328 -13.31 19.00 15.77
C ILE A 328 -13.93 20.38 15.50
N PRO A 329 -13.40 21.48 16.07
CA PRO A 329 -13.93 22.82 15.82
C PRO A 329 -14.02 23.16 14.32
N GLY A 330 -15.17 23.69 13.89
CA GLY A 330 -15.42 24.07 12.50
C GLY A 330 -15.88 22.95 11.57
N ALA A 331 -15.69 21.68 11.95
CA ALA A 331 -16.18 20.54 11.17
C ALA A 331 -17.71 20.45 11.19
N SER A 332 -18.29 19.92 10.10
CA SER A 332 -19.74 19.78 9.93
C SER A 332 -20.37 18.65 10.74
N GLU A 333 -19.57 17.66 11.16
CA GLU A 333 -19.99 16.47 11.90
C GLU A 333 -18.92 16.02 12.90
N PRO A 334 -19.30 15.31 13.98
CA PRO A 334 -18.34 14.63 14.84
C PRO A 334 -17.67 13.46 14.11
N GLY A 335 -16.51 13.06 14.62
CA GLY A 335 -15.73 11.95 14.14
C GLY A 335 -14.36 12.37 13.65
N ALA A 336 -13.33 11.65 14.07
CA ALA A 336 -11.96 11.92 13.64
C ALA A 336 -11.11 10.67 13.60
N TRP A 337 -10.09 10.70 12.74
CA TRP A 337 -9.03 9.72 12.68
C TRP A 337 -7.89 10.09 13.61
N LEU A 338 -7.34 9.11 14.33
CA LEU A 338 -6.12 9.28 15.10
C LEU A 338 -4.91 8.95 14.24
N ILE A 339 -4.06 9.93 14.03
CA ILE A 339 -2.94 9.87 13.08
C ILE A 339 -1.62 10.02 13.83
N LYS A 340 -0.70 9.07 13.62
CA LYS A 340 0.68 9.16 14.07
C LYS A 340 1.49 9.98 13.05
N ASN A 341 2.10 11.06 13.51
CA ASN A 341 2.98 11.89 12.69
C ASN A 341 4.46 11.47 12.87
N SER A 342 5.34 12.11 12.11
CA SER A 342 6.80 11.91 12.11
C SER A 342 7.55 13.21 12.42
N ALA A 343 6.98 14.07 13.28
CA ALA A 343 7.57 15.35 13.70
C ALA A 343 7.97 15.37 15.19
N GLY A 344 8.15 14.19 15.80
CA GLY A 344 8.51 14.04 17.21
C GLY A 344 7.34 14.24 18.17
N THR A 345 7.56 13.91 19.44
CA THR A 345 6.52 13.92 20.48
C THR A 345 6.10 15.33 20.93
N ASN A 346 6.94 16.34 20.74
CA ASN A 346 6.57 17.72 21.11
C ASN A 346 5.57 18.36 20.12
N PHE A 347 5.29 17.71 18.99
CA PHE A 347 4.36 18.18 17.98
C PHE A 347 2.92 17.78 18.32
N GLY A 348 1.98 18.73 18.29
CA GLY A 348 0.55 18.45 18.42
C GLY A 348 0.21 17.71 19.72
N ASN A 349 -0.53 16.61 19.61
CA ASN A 349 -0.95 15.78 20.74
C ASN A 349 0.03 14.62 20.97
N ASP A 350 1.19 14.91 21.57
CA ASP A 350 2.27 13.93 21.81
C ASP A 350 2.80 13.25 20.53
N GLY A 351 2.85 14.00 19.42
CA GLY A 351 3.23 13.52 18.10
C GLY A 351 2.07 12.96 17.27
N TYR A 352 0.83 13.07 17.76
CA TYR A 352 -0.38 12.66 17.06
C TYR A 352 -1.23 13.86 16.61
N ILE A 353 -2.03 13.60 15.57
CA ILE A 353 -3.01 14.52 14.99
C ILE A 353 -4.38 13.83 15.02
N TRP A 354 -5.44 14.60 15.25
CA TRP A 354 -6.81 14.18 15.04
C TRP A 354 -7.37 14.85 13.79
N ILE A 355 -7.53 14.08 12.71
CA ILE A 355 -8.05 14.61 11.44
C ILE A 355 -9.56 14.37 11.36
N SER A 356 -10.33 15.44 11.18
CA SER A 356 -11.79 15.37 11.05
C SER A 356 -12.25 14.41 9.93
N TYR A 357 -13.35 13.73 10.17
CA TYR A 357 -14.06 12.93 9.17
C TYR A 357 -14.63 13.75 8.01
N ALA A 358 -14.84 15.04 8.24
CA ALA A 358 -15.31 16.02 7.28
C ALA A 358 -14.17 16.70 6.50
N ASP A 359 -12.90 16.36 6.77
CA ASP A 359 -11.77 16.92 6.02
C ASP A 359 -11.94 16.65 4.51
N GLU A 360 -11.72 17.67 3.69
CA GLU A 360 -11.98 17.63 2.25
C GLU A 360 -10.85 16.96 1.45
N MET A 361 -9.73 16.61 2.10
CA MET A 361 -8.55 16.02 1.44
C MET A 361 -8.22 14.62 1.99
N PHE A 362 -8.25 14.46 3.31
CA PHE A 362 -7.83 13.21 3.95
C PHE A 362 -8.83 12.07 3.71
N LEU A 363 -8.38 10.97 3.10
CA LEU A 363 -9.23 9.83 2.70
C LEU A 363 -10.41 10.22 1.80
N LYS A 364 -10.23 11.27 0.98
CA LYS A 364 -11.16 11.75 -0.05
C LYS A 364 -10.55 11.62 -1.45
N GLY A 365 -11.37 11.75 -2.49
CA GLY A 365 -10.90 11.77 -3.89
C GLY A 365 -10.09 10.51 -4.26
N TYR A 366 -8.87 10.72 -4.75
CA TYR A 366 -7.93 9.66 -5.15
C TYR A 366 -6.98 9.22 -4.01
N CYS A 367 -7.38 9.41 -2.75
CA CYS A 367 -6.59 8.98 -1.59
C CYS A 367 -6.67 7.46 -1.38
N MET A 368 -5.72 6.94 -0.60
CA MET A 368 -5.53 5.52 -0.31
C MET A 368 -5.19 5.30 1.16
N ALA A 369 -5.44 4.09 1.64
CA ALA A 369 -5.01 3.59 2.93
C ALA A 369 -4.38 2.20 2.74
N VAL A 370 -3.12 2.03 3.14
CA VAL A 370 -2.33 0.85 2.79
C VAL A 370 -1.82 0.13 4.04
N ALA A 371 -2.12 -1.16 4.15
CA ALA A 371 -1.54 -2.02 5.17
C ALA A 371 -0.27 -2.70 4.65
N PHE A 372 0.72 -2.86 5.52
CA PHE A 372 1.89 -3.71 5.29
C PHE A 372 1.85 -4.88 6.28
N ILE A 373 1.63 -6.09 5.79
CA ILE A 373 1.53 -7.29 6.61
C ILE A 373 2.92 -7.93 6.68
N ALA A 374 3.53 -7.89 7.88
CA ALA A 374 4.85 -8.47 8.09
C ALA A 374 4.80 -10.00 8.14
N ASP A 375 5.91 -10.65 7.81
CA ASP A 375 6.18 -12.04 8.14
C ASP A 375 7.49 -12.15 8.92
N SER A 376 7.57 -13.14 9.82
CA SER A 376 8.80 -13.48 10.53
C SER A 376 9.88 -14.05 9.60
N GLY A 377 9.48 -14.63 8.47
CA GLY A 377 10.36 -15.41 7.60
C GLY A 377 10.60 -16.85 8.10
N GLU A 378 10.04 -17.24 9.26
CA GLU A 378 10.12 -18.62 9.73
C GLU A 378 9.51 -19.58 8.70
N GLY A 379 10.29 -20.59 8.30
CA GLY A 379 9.88 -21.58 7.30
C GLY A 379 10.36 -21.27 5.88
N TYR A 380 11.04 -20.15 5.62
CA TYR A 380 11.68 -19.86 4.34
C TYR A 380 13.20 -19.86 4.42
N ASP A 381 13.86 -20.18 3.31
CA ASP A 381 15.24 -19.76 3.08
C ASP A 381 15.21 -18.31 2.57
N THR A 382 15.58 -17.37 3.44
CA THR A 382 15.63 -15.94 3.10
C THR A 382 16.94 -15.54 2.41
N THR A 383 17.82 -16.49 2.10
CA THR A 383 19.10 -16.27 1.43
C THR A 383 19.10 -16.73 -0.02
N HIS A 384 18.21 -17.67 -0.37
CA HIS A 384 18.03 -18.18 -1.73
C HIS A 384 16.56 -18.08 -2.13
N HIS A 385 16.29 -17.17 -3.06
CA HIS A 385 14.99 -17.04 -3.73
C HIS A 385 15.20 -16.75 -5.20
N TYR A 386 14.17 -17.04 -6.00
CA TYR A 386 14.14 -16.73 -7.42
C TYR A 386 13.28 -15.50 -7.64
N GLU A 387 13.74 -14.60 -8.49
CA GLU A 387 12.96 -13.43 -8.88
C GLU A 387 13.27 -13.09 -10.33
N THR A 388 12.27 -12.63 -11.08
CA THR A 388 12.49 -12.16 -12.44
C THR A 388 13.16 -10.79 -12.46
N HIS A 389 12.85 -9.95 -11.49
CA HIS A 389 13.44 -8.64 -11.27
C HIS A 389 13.49 -8.34 -9.76
N ALA A 390 14.43 -7.51 -9.31
CA ALA A 390 14.58 -7.20 -7.89
C ALA A 390 13.33 -6.51 -7.33
N GLY A 391 12.79 -5.53 -8.05
CA GLY A 391 11.56 -4.81 -7.70
C GLY A 391 10.42 -5.07 -8.68
N ALA A 392 9.23 -4.58 -8.36
CA ALA A 392 8.07 -4.58 -9.25
C ALA A 392 7.84 -3.23 -9.94
N LEU A 393 8.62 -2.19 -9.60
CA LEU A 393 8.54 -0.88 -10.23
C LEU A 393 9.47 -0.77 -11.44
N SER A 394 9.05 0.01 -12.43
CA SER A 394 9.87 0.31 -13.62
C SER A 394 10.57 1.65 -13.46
N ASP A 395 11.80 1.75 -13.99
CA ASP A 395 12.45 3.05 -14.16
C ASP A 395 11.95 3.68 -15.48
N THR A 396 10.76 4.27 -15.46
CA THR A 396 10.17 4.87 -16.68
C THR A 396 10.68 6.28 -16.96
N ALA A 397 11.76 6.75 -16.30
CA ALA A 397 12.28 8.11 -16.37
C ALA A 397 12.93 8.51 -17.72
N THR A 398 12.55 7.87 -18.83
CA THR A 398 13.03 8.23 -20.17
C THR A 398 12.51 9.60 -20.65
N GLU A 399 11.46 10.14 -20.02
CA GLU A 399 11.08 11.55 -20.15
C GLU A 399 10.97 12.18 -18.76
N PRO A 400 11.55 13.38 -18.51
CA PRO A 400 11.59 14.03 -17.20
C PRO A 400 10.23 14.46 -16.61
N TYR A 401 9.11 13.96 -17.15
CA TYR A 401 7.76 14.25 -16.70
C TYR A 401 6.84 13.02 -16.62
N GLU A 402 7.33 11.81 -16.92
CA GLU A 402 6.54 10.57 -16.90
C GLU A 402 7.18 9.50 -15.99
N ILE A 403 7.39 9.83 -14.71
CA ILE A 403 7.41 8.77 -13.71
C ILE A 403 6.00 8.19 -13.67
N SER A 404 5.83 6.91 -14.03
CA SER A 404 4.58 6.23 -13.73
C SER A 404 4.50 6.12 -12.21
N TRP A 405 3.55 6.84 -11.62
CA TRP A 405 3.24 6.64 -10.21
C TRP A 405 2.74 5.21 -9.99
N ASP A 406 2.20 4.56 -11.01
CA ASP A 406 1.63 3.23 -10.93
C ASP A 406 2.54 2.13 -11.49
N TYR A 407 2.20 0.89 -11.16
CA TYR A 407 2.81 -0.30 -11.75
C TYR A 407 2.45 -0.38 -13.24
N LEU A 408 3.44 -0.74 -14.08
CA LEU A 408 3.11 -1.09 -15.46
C LEU A 408 2.34 -2.42 -15.46
N SER A 409 1.30 -2.47 -16.28
CA SER A 409 0.41 -3.62 -16.35
C SER A 409 0.09 -4.01 -17.78
N ASP A 410 -0.09 -5.33 -17.97
CA ASP A 410 -0.55 -5.95 -19.19
C ASP A 410 -1.62 -7.01 -18.84
N GLY A 411 -2.42 -7.43 -19.81
CA GLY A 411 -3.46 -8.44 -19.60
C GLY A 411 -4.74 -8.14 -20.34
N PHE A 412 -5.86 -7.99 -19.64
CA PHE A 412 -7.18 -8.05 -20.29
C PHE A 412 -7.75 -6.74 -20.78
N ALA A 413 -7.78 -6.58 -22.10
CA ALA A 413 -8.46 -5.46 -22.73
C ALA A 413 -9.77 -5.76 -23.49
N ALA A 414 -10.16 -7.01 -23.86
CA ALA A 414 -11.46 -7.23 -24.55
C ALA A 414 -12.04 -8.67 -24.70
N GLU A 415 -11.42 -9.76 -24.23
CA GLU A 415 -11.79 -11.12 -24.72
C GLU A 415 -12.41 -12.11 -23.69
N ASN A 416 -12.67 -11.72 -22.43
CA ASN A 416 -13.17 -12.64 -21.39
C ASN A 416 -12.36 -13.96 -21.28
N LYS A 417 -11.05 -13.91 -21.57
CA LYS A 417 -10.10 -15.04 -21.42
C LYS A 417 -9.26 -14.83 -20.15
N ASP A 418 -8.62 -15.89 -19.64
CA ASP A 418 -7.73 -15.85 -18.46
C ASP A 418 -6.29 -15.50 -18.86
N SER A 419 -5.56 -14.73 -18.02
CA SER A 419 -4.30 -14.06 -18.41
C SER A 419 -3.19 -14.87 -17.87
N TRP A 420 -2.35 -15.37 -18.74
CA TRP A 420 -1.26 -16.21 -18.33
C TRP A 420 0.06 -15.55 -18.68
N ALA A 421 0.92 -15.44 -17.68
CA ALA A 421 2.32 -15.12 -17.84
C ALA A 421 3.15 -16.17 -17.10
N CYS A 422 4.37 -16.41 -17.54
CA CYS A 422 5.26 -17.33 -16.85
C CYS A 422 6.71 -16.87 -16.91
N ALA A 423 7.50 -17.37 -15.98
CA ALA A 423 8.92 -17.11 -15.85
C ALA A 423 9.69 -18.42 -15.82
N ARG A 424 10.77 -18.49 -16.61
CA ARG A 424 11.69 -19.62 -16.67
C ARG A 424 12.84 -19.40 -15.70
N PHE A 425 13.15 -20.41 -14.90
CA PHE A 425 14.25 -20.40 -13.93
C PHE A 425 15.05 -21.69 -14.04
N THR A 426 16.30 -21.67 -13.56
CA THR A 426 17.12 -22.87 -13.38
C THR A 426 17.47 -22.98 -11.90
N ALA A 427 17.20 -24.14 -11.31
CA ALA A 427 17.50 -24.38 -9.91
C ALA A 427 19.03 -24.35 -9.68
N GLU A 428 19.48 -23.54 -8.73
CA GLU A 428 20.90 -23.35 -8.41
C GLU A 428 21.40 -24.38 -7.41
N GLU A 429 20.48 -25.02 -6.70
CA GLU A 429 20.72 -26.06 -5.71
C GLU A 429 19.52 -27.01 -5.60
N ASP A 430 19.69 -28.07 -4.81
CA ASP A 430 18.58 -28.93 -4.41
C ASP A 430 17.82 -28.21 -3.29
N ALA A 431 16.60 -27.77 -3.58
CA ALA A 431 15.76 -27.02 -2.65
C ALA A 431 14.28 -27.28 -2.94
N ASP A 432 13.42 -26.92 -2.00
CA ASP A 432 11.98 -27.06 -2.12
C ASP A 432 11.34 -25.67 -2.28
N LEU A 433 10.70 -25.40 -3.42
CA LEU A 433 9.92 -24.17 -3.62
C LEU A 433 8.67 -24.22 -2.73
N GLY A 434 8.53 -23.24 -1.83
CA GLY A 434 7.49 -23.20 -0.81
C GLY A 434 6.42 -22.12 -1.02
N ALA A 435 6.77 -21.00 -1.64
CA ALA A 435 5.83 -19.89 -1.89
C ALA A 435 6.13 -19.13 -3.18
N VAL A 436 5.12 -18.43 -3.70
CA VAL A 436 5.22 -17.57 -4.89
C VAL A 436 4.74 -16.16 -4.56
N GLY A 437 5.56 -15.17 -4.90
CA GLY A 437 5.30 -13.75 -4.68
C GLY A 437 4.89 -13.03 -5.97
N PHE A 438 3.83 -12.23 -5.94
CA PHE A 438 3.35 -11.47 -7.10
C PHE A 438 2.50 -10.26 -6.72
N MET A 439 2.20 -9.40 -7.70
CA MET A 439 1.35 -8.23 -7.54
C MET A 439 -0.04 -8.47 -8.16
N THR A 440 -1.07 -7.86 -7.57
CA THR A 440 -2.41 -7.73 -8.14
C THR A 440 -2.80 -6.26 -8.16
N LEU A 441 -3.42 -5.80 -9.25
CA LEU A 441 -3.87 -4.42 -9.39
C LEU A 441 -5.39 -4.23 -9.21
N ASN A 442 -6.14 -5.33 -9.11
CA ASN A 442 -7.59 -5.32 -8.93
C ASN A 442 -8.00 -6.02 -7.64
N LYS A 443 -9.18 -5.65 -7.14
CA LYS A 443 -9.88 -6.38 -6.07
C LYS A 443 -10.54 -7.66 -6.59
N ASN A 444 -10.70 -8.64 -5.72
CA ASN A 444 -11.41 -9.91 -5.99
C ASN A 444 -10.83 -10.68 -7.19
N GLU A 445 -9.50 -10.78 -7.29
CA GLU A 445 -8.84 -11.63 -8.29
C GLU A 445 -8.89 -13.11 -7.88
N THR A 446 -9.14 -14.00 -8.83
CA THR A 446 -8.83 -15.43 -8.67
C THR A 446 -7.54 -15.68 -9.42
N VAL A 447 -6.47 -16.01 -8.69
CA VAL A 447 -5.14 -16.25 -9.26
C VAL A 447 -4.84 -17.74 -9.24
N MET A 448 -4.43 -18.27 -10.38
CA MET A 448 -3.97 -19.63 -10.59
C MET A 448 -2.44 -19.63 -10.57
N ILE A 449 -1.85 -20.60 -9.89
CA ILE A 449 -0.39 -20.72 -9.74
C ILE A 449 -0.01 -22.13 -10.18
N ASP A 450 0.68 -22.22 -11.31
CA ASP A 450 1.19 -23.50 -11.81
C ASP A 450 2.72 -23.50 -11.77
N VAL A 451 3.29 -24.66 -11.42
CA VAL A 451 4.74 -24.89 -11.49
C VAL A 451 5.00 -26.06 -12.44
N TYR A 452 5.85 -25.86 -13.44
CA TYR A 452 6.24 -26.88 -14.42
C TYR A 452 7.71 -27.23 -14.30
N GLY A 453 8.08 -28.46 -14.62
CA GLY A 453 9.45 -28.98 -14.53
C GLY A 453 10.35 -28.71 -15.74
N GLY A 454 9.97 -27.81 -16.64
CA GLY A 454 10.77 -27.45 -17.81
C GLY A 454 9.93 -26.88 -18.95
N TRP A 455 10.61 -26.40 -19.99
CA TRP A 455 10.02 -25.81 -21.18
C TRP A 455 9.99 -26.80 -22.34
N ASP A 456 8.87 -26.85 -23.06
CA ASP A 456 8.77 -27.55 -24.34
C ASP A 456 9.18 -26.62 -25.47
N GLU A 457 10.41 -26.80 -25.95
CA GLU A 457 10.97 -26.03 -27.07
C GLU A 457 10.28 -26.32 -28.42
N SER A 458 9.55 -27.44 -28.55
CA SER A 458 8.88 -27.80 -29.80
C SER A 458 7.58 -27.05 -30.02
N ASP A 459 6.81 -26.86 -28.95
CA ASP A 459 5.56 -26.09 -28.94
C ASP A 459 5.75 -24.66 -28.39
N ASN A 460 6.95 -24.32 -27.91
CA ASN A 460 7.31 -23.06 -27.27
C ASN A 460 6.36 -22.69 -26.14
N GLN A 461 6.27 -23.56 -25.12
CA GLN A 461 5.36 -23.40 -23.98
C GLN A 461 5.92 -24.10 -22.73
N PRO A 462 5.38 -23.86 -21.52
CA PRO A 462 5.66 -24.70 -20.36
C PRO A 462 5.36 -26.18 -20.68
N ASP A 463 6.24 -27.09 -20.27
CA ASP A 463 6.09 -28.52 -20.53
C ASP A 463 4.90 -29.09 -19.73
N THR A 464 3.74 -29.15 -20.39
CA THR A 464 2.48 -29.58 -19.76
C THR A 464 2.49 -31.03 -19.29
N ASP A 465 3.36 -31.88 -19.83
CA ASP A 465 3.53 -33.27 -19.36
C ASP A 465 4.34 -33.34 -18.05
N ARG A 466 5.01 -32.24 -17.66
CA ARG A 466 5.80 -32.08 -16.44
C ARG A 466 5.20 -31.04 -15.49
N LEU A 467 3.87 -30.97 -15.38
CA LEU A 467 3.20 -30.17 -14.35
C LEU A 467 3.53 -30.69 -12.95
N LEU A 468 4.23 -29.87 -12.16
CA LEU A 468 4.69 -30.19 -10.81
C LEU A 468 3.73 -29.71 -9.74
N LEU A 469 2.94 -28.66 -9.98
CA LEU A 469 1.93 -28.12 -9.06
C LEU A 469 0.89 -27.32 -9.84
N SER A 470 -0.36 -27.33 -9.37
CA SER A 470 -1.40 -26.41 -9.81
C SER A 470 -2.29 -26.03 -8.63
N ASP A 471 -2.26 -24.75 -8.28
CA ASP A 471 -2.99 -24.14 -7.18
C ASP A 471 -3.88 -23.00 -7.67
N ASN A 472 -4.82 -22.59 -6.83
CA ASN A 472 -5.57 -21.36 -7.01
C ASN A 472 -5.79 -20.66 -5.66
N THR A 473 -5.90 -19.34 -5.71
CA THR A 473 -6.17 -18.50 -4.55
C THR A 473 -7.09 -17.34 -4.90
N GLU A 474 -7.91 -16.93 -3.93
CA GLU A 474 -8.78 -15.76 -4.05
C GLU A 474 -8.10 -14.59 -3.35
N ILE A 475 -7.91 -13.51 -4.08
CA ILE A 475 -7.25 -12.28 -3.64
C ILE A 475 -8.30 -11.17 -3.54
N PRO A 476 -8.80 -10.86 -2.33
CA PRO A 476 -9.89 -9.89 -2.17
C PRO A 476 -9.44 -8.46 -2.43
N GLU A 477 -8.21 -8.11 -2.08
CA GLU A 477 -7.69 -6.75 -2.13
C GLU A 477 -6.41 -6.69 -2.97
N LYS A 478 -6.20 -5.57 -3.67
CA LYS A 478 -5.03 -5.38 -4.52
C LYS A 478 -3.77 -5.11 -3.69
N GLY A 479 -2.61 -5.39 -4.29
CA GLY A 479 -1.29 -5.22 -3.68
C GLY A 479 -0.33 -6.37 -3.98
N TYR A 480 0.77 -6.43 -3.24
CA TYR A 480 1.70 -7.56 -3.22
C TYR A 480 1.14 -8.72 -2.38
N HIS A 481 1.39 -9.95 -2.83
CA HIS A 481 0.98 -11.20 -2.19
C HIS A 481 2.11 -12.22 -2.22
N LEU A 482 2.49 -12.76 -1.06
CA LEU A 482 3.34 -13.93 -0.92
C LEU A 482 2.48 -15.15 -0.52
N ILE A 483 2.20 -16.01 -1.50
CA ILE A 483 1.27 -17.13 -1.37
C ILE A 483 2.03 -18.43 -1.14
N ASP A 484 1.72 -19.09 -0.02
CA ASP A 484 2.21 -20.44 0.27
C ASP A 484 1.58 -21.44 -0.68
N LEU A 485 2.43 -22.28 -1.26
CA LEU A 485 2.00 -23.36 -2.13
C LEU A 485 1.31 -24.46 -1.30
N SER A 486 0.29 -25.11 -1.86
CA SER A 486 -0.46 -26.18 -1.20
C SER A 486 0.41 -27.37 -0.82
N ARG A 487 1.54 -27.51 -1.50
CA ARG A 487 2.68 -28.35 -1.12
C ARG A 487 3.97 -27.78 -1.69
N GLN A 488 5.06 -28.07 -1.01
CA GLN A 488 6.41 -27.81 -1.51
C GLN A 488 6.68 -28.55 -2.82
N VAL A 489 7.45 -27.93 -3.71
CA VAL A 489 7.87 -28.50 -5.00
C VAL A 489 9.38 -28.70 -4.98
N SER A 490 9.81 -29.97 -4.99
CA SER A 490 11.25 -30.30 -5.00
C SER A 490 11.90 -29.98 -6.33
N LEU A 491 12.92 -29.12 -6.27
CA LEU A 491 13.75 -28.71 -7.37
C LEU A 491 15.12 -29.37 -7.26
N LYS A 492 15.67 -29.80 -8.39
CA LYS A 492 17.01 -30.39 -8.45
C LYS A 492 17.97 -29.43 -9.14
N LYS A 493 19.16 -29.29 -8.55
CA LYS A 493 20.21 -28.43 -9.07
C LYS A 493 20.44 -28.66 -10.56
N GLY A 494 20.36 -27.60 -11.34
CA GLY A 494 20.57 -27.60 -12.78
C GLY A 494 19.34 -27.96 -13.61
N GLU A 495 18.21 -28.33 -13.00
CA GLU A 495 16.95 -28.49 -13.69
C GLU A 495 16.26 -27.14 -13.92
N GLU A 496 15.62 -27.00 -15.07
CA GLU A 496 14.73 -25.88 -15.35
C GLU A 496 13.39 -26.09 -14.64
N PHE A 497 12.79 -25.00 -14.19
CA PHE A 497 11.41 -24.98 -13.74
C PHE A 497 10.74 -23.67 -14.18
N ILE A 498 9.42 -23.68 -14.30
CA ILE A 498 8.63 -22.52 -14.67
C ILE A 498 7.62 -22.22 -13.59
N ILE A 499 7.53 -20.96 -13.19
CA ILE A 499 6.41 -20.44 -12.40
C ILE A 499 5.47 -19.72 -13.38
N ALA A 500 4.23 -20.18 -13.46
CA ALA A 500 3.19 -19.57 -14.29
C ALA A 500 2.07 -19.01 -13.41
N LEU A 501 1.67 -17.78 -13.70
CA LEU A 501 0.57 -17.08 -13.04
C LEU A 501 -0.56 -16.87 -14.03
N GLY A 502 -1.74 -17.34 -13.64
CA GLY A 502 -2.99 -17.20 -14.37
C GLY A 502 -3.95 -16.28 -13.63
N PHE A 503 -4.48 -15.24 -14.27
CA PHE A 503 -5.49 -14.36 -13.69
C PHE A 503 -6.83 -14.60 -14.36
N LYS A 504 -7.83 -14.95 -13.57
CA LYS A 504 -9.15 -15.29 -14.11
C LYS A 504 -9.81 -14.07 -14.73
N ALA A 505 -10.36 -14.25 -15.93
CA ALA A 505 -11.08 -13.21 -16.64
C ALA A 505 -12.21 -12.64 -15.78
N LYS A 506 -12.23 -11.32 -15.65
CA LYS A 506 -13.40 -10.59 -15.19
C LYS A 506 -14.09 -10.05 -16.43
N GLY A 507 -15.42 -10.07 -16.44
CA GLY A 507 -16.20 -9.61 -17.59
C GLY A 507 -15.82 -8.19 -18.03
N ASP A 508 -16.28 -7.78 -19.20
CA ASP A 508 -16.01 -6.44 -19.76
C ASP A 508 -16.56 -5.33 -18.85
N THR A 509 -15.68 -4.77 -18.00
CA THR A 509 -15.98 -3.62 -17.14
C THR A 509 -14.86 -2.61 -17.29
N ALA A 510 -15.22 -1.39 -17.68
CA ALA A 510 -14.28 -0.29 -17.97
C ALA A 510 -13.44 0.20 -16.76
N GLU A 511 -13.60 -0.41 -15.59
CA GLU A 511 -12.96 0.00 -14.32
C GLU A 511 -11.90 -1.01 -13.84
N ILE A 512 -11.63 -2.07 -14.60
CA ILE A 512 -10.61 -3.08 -14.25
C ILE A 512 -9.29 -2.72 -14.92
N THR A 513 -8.24 -2.61 -14.12
CA THR A 513 -6.86 -2.51 -14.60
C THR A 513 -6.39 -3.89 -15.07
N GLU A 514 -5.46 -3.95 -16.00
CA GLU A 514 -4.90 -5.24 -16.39
C GLU A 514 -4.07 -5.83 -15.24
N PRO A 515 -4.18 -7.15 -14.95
CA PRO A 515 -3.67 -7.70 -13.70
C PRO A 515 -2.18 -8.07 -13.71
N LEU A 516 -1.55 -8.27 -14.88
CA LEU A 516 -0.15 -8.71 -14.95
C LEU A 516 0.78 -7.53 -14.76
N VAL A 517 1.48 -7.47 -13.63
CA VAL A 517 2.50 -6.44 -13.40
C VAL A 517 3.82 -6.82 -14.08
N TYR A 518 4.39 -5.87 -14.80
CA TYR A 518 5.70 -6.03 -15.42
C TYR A 518 6.62 -4.86 -15.14
N VAL A 519 7.90 -5.10 -15.35
CA VAL A 519 8.99 -4.14 -15.18
C VAL A 519 9.66 -3.89 -16.50
N THR A 520 10.04 -2.65 -16.81
CA THR A 520 10.94 -2.30 -17.91
C THR A 520 12.33 -1.97 -17.39
N ASP A 521 13.35 -2.53 -18.04
CA ASP A 521 14.76 -2.31 -17.77
C ASP A 521 15.50 -2.02 -19.09
N ASP A 522 16.61 -1.29 -19.02
CA ASP A 522 17.46 -0.97 -20.17
C ASP A 522 18.12 -2.22 -20.77
N ALA A 523 18.37 -3.24 -19.93
CA ALA A 523 18.96 -4.49 -20.36
C ALA A 523 17.94 -5.39 -21.10
N PRO A 524 18.33 -6.06 -22.21
CA PRO A 524 17.45 -7.02 -22.88
C PRO A 524 17.06 -8.18 -21.95
N GLN A 525 15.75 -8.42 -21.80
CA GLN A 525 15.17 -9.48 -20.95
C GLN A 525 14.67 -10.71 -21.74
N THR A 526 15.13 -10.87 -22.99
CA THR A 526 14.72 -11.92 -23.94
C THR A 526 14.88 -13.34 -23.36
N GLY A 527 13.86 -14.17 -23.56
CA GLY A 527 13.84 -15.59 -23.22
C GLY A 527 13.60 -15.91 -21.74
N LYS A 528 13.35 -14.91 -20.90
CA LYS A 528 13.16 -15.10 -19.45
C LYS A 528 11.70 -15.26 -19.05
N THR A 529 10.83 -14.41 -19.56
CA THR A 529 9.40 -14.42 -19.27
C THR A 529 8.58 -14.44 -20.53
N PHE A 530 7.40 -15.05 -20.46
CA PHE A 530 6.51 -15.22 -21.60
C PHE A 530 5.08 -14.86 -21.17
N ARG A 531 4.30 -14.33 -22.11
CA ARG A 531 2.85 -14.14 -21.95
C ARG A 531 2.11 -15.03 -22.94
N LEU A 532 1.02 -15.63 -22.50
CA LEU A 532 0.09 -16.32 -23.38
C LEU A 532 -0.75 -15.29 -24.12
N THR A 533 -0.47 -15.14 -25.42
CA THR A 533 -1.24 -14.28 -26.30
C THR A 533 -2.37 -15.09 -26.93
N PRO A 534 -3.63 -14.63 -26.79
CA PRO A 534 -4.76 -15.24 -27.45
C PRO A 534 -4.56 -15.33 -28.97
N GLY A 535 -4.84 -16.50 -29.55
CA GLY A 535 -4.83 -16.68 -31.00
C GLY A 535 -5.94 -15.86 -31.67
N ILE A 536 -5.67 -15.24 -32.82
CA ILE A 536 -6.72 -14.66 -33.66
C ILE A 536 -7.57 -15.80 -34.24
N VAL A 537 -8.87 -15.56 -34.52
CA VAL A 537 -9.86 -16.54 -35.00
C VAL A 537 -9.25 -17.72 -35.81
N ASN A 538 -9.36 -18.93 -35.24
CA ASN A 538 -8.81 -20.22 -35.73
C ASN A 538 -7.32 -20.49 -35.51
N GLU A 539 -6.60 -19.63 -34.79
CA GLU A 539 -5.26 -19.89 -34.28
C GLU A 539 -5.33 -20.37 -32.83
N LYS A 540 -4.34 -21.19 -32.43
CA LYS A 540 -4.15 -21.55 -31.02
C LYS A 540 -3.54 -20.37 -30.28
N ASP A 541 -3.81 -20.28 -28.99
CA ASP A 541 -3.07 -19.38 -28.10
C ASP A 541 -1.58 -19.78 -28.11
N ARG A 542 -0.70 -18.78 -27.98
CA ARG A 542 0.76 -18.99 -28.07
C ARG A 542 1.48 -18.22 -27.00
N TRP A 543 2.52 -18.83 -26.43
CA TRP A 543 3.41 -18.13 -25.52
C TRP A 543 4.39 -17.30 -26.34
N GLU A 544 4.40 -15.99 -26.09
CA GLU A 544 5.30 -15.04 -26.73
C GLU A 544 6.28 -14.51 -25.69
N ASP A 545 7.54 -14.37 -26.09
CA ASP A 545 8.57 -13.76 -25.25
C ASP A 545 8.16 -12.33 -24.90
N TYR A 546 8.10 -12.04 -23.60
CA TYR A 546 7.61 -10.78 -23.08
C TYR A 546 8.44 -9.60 -23.57
N ALA A 547 9.75 -9.77 -23.71
CA ALA A 547 10.65 -8.73 -24.23
C ALA A 547 10.40 -8.44 -25.73
N GLY A 548 9.75 -9.36 -26.45
CA GLY A 548 9.30 -9.16 -27.83
C GLY A 548 7.97 -8.42 -27.93
N LEU A 549 7.13 -8.49 -26.90
CA LEU A 549 5.87 -7.75 -26.79
C LEU A 549 6.10 -6.31 -26.36
N HIS A 550 6.87 -6.13 -25.28
CA HIS A 550 7.31 -4.82 -24.81
C HIS A 550 8.83 -4.84 -24.64
N ASN A 551 9.54 -3.98 -25.35
CA ASN A 551 11.00 -4.00 -25.37
C ASN A 551 11.58 -3.74 -23.96
N GLY A 552 12.56 -4.54 -23.55
CA GLY A 552 13.20 -4.41 -22.23
C GLY A 552 12.32 -4.83 -21.05
N SER A 553 11.15 -5.41 -21.30
CA SER A 553 10.21 -5.74 -20.24
C SER A 553 10.34 -7.17 -19.72
N ILE A 554 9.96 -7.35 -18.45
CA ILE A 554 9.92 -8.64 -17.76
C ILE A 554 8.73 -8.69 -16.81
N PHE A 555 7.97 -9.77 -16.83
CA PHE A 555 6.87 -9.99 -15.88
C PHE A 555 7.41 -10.18 -14.46
N TYR A 556 6.81 -9.54 -13.45
CA TYR A 556 7.29 -9.63 -12.06
C TYR A 556 6.70 -10.85 -11.33
N VAL A 557 7.58 -11.76 -10.90
CA VAL A 557 7.21 -12.90 -10.04
C VAL A 557 8.43 -13.34 -9.22
N GLN A 558 8.15 -13.84 -8.01
CA GLN A 558 9.15 -14.39 -7.10
C GLN A 558 8.80 -15.83 -6.70
N GLY A 559 9.82 -16.65 -6.44
CA GLY A 559 9.71 -17.97 -5.87
C GLY A 559 10.59 -18.08 -4.62
N PHE A 560 9.98 -18.36 -3.47
CA PHE A 560 10.67 -18.47 -2.18
C PHE A 560 10.84 -19.93 -1.80
N MET A 561 12.07 -20.31 -1.43
CA MET A 561 12.37 -21.66 -0.99
C MET A 561 11.92 -21.86 0.46
N ALA A 562 11.47 -23.07 0.79
CA ALA A 562 11.25 -23.47 2.16
C ALA A 562 12.59 -23.65 2.89
N SER A 563 12.63 -23.40 4.20
CA SER A 563 13.81 -23.73 5.00
C SER A 563 14.09 -25.24 4.92
N PRO A 564 15.36 -25.67 4.80
CA PRO A 564 15.72 -27.08 4.93
C PRO A 564 15.36 -27.59 6.33
N ASP A 565 14.67 -28.73 6.41
CA ASP A 565 14.34 -29.44 7.66
C ASP A 565 15.57 -29.90 8.47
#